data_AF-A0A0J8R7G7-F1
#
_entry.id   AF-A0A0J8R7G7-F1
#
_cell.length_a   1.000
_cell.length_b   1.000
_cell.length_c   1.000
_cell.angle_alpha   90.00
_cell.angle_beta   90.00
_cell.angle_gamma   90.00
#
_symmetry.space_group_name_H-M   'P 1'
#
loop_
_entity.id
_entity.type
_entity.pdbx_description
1 polymer ?
#
loop_
_entity_poly.entity_id
_entity_poly.type
_entity_poly.pdbx_seq_one_letter_code
_entity_poly.pdbx_strand_id
1 'polypeptide(L)'
;MSSSAGVQLPPSDPPTSLPSSEKGVVENGEPKEIKNELEFAQWYDTAGAELLEFTYEKYQSCLDELEMTTAHLDSLLRDSSSTLDLLSSLSRSFKSVEAQTTAFQQQCEGLLAAEQRSAKLADDIQENLQYYDYLDPASRKLNAPGAGNSVRRKDFSDMLRRLDECLDYMQAHPEQKEAETYRARYRLLLTRALTLIRGHFVSTLREISSGVSKRIADRQLNDTTMSALLYAKFRVGAAEMKDIGLEIQKRAVPPLDPEQGAEAEYQSLLNELHSNFSATRGKLIIPLVRKRLNDIANAPSTSKDLVAFARTSISYIRGICLDEFDLWGQWFHGQQGLYDFLESVCEPLYDHLRPRIIHETQLVKLCQLCTLLQTRYLMDPEEEGEYPNPNQLDFSTLIQPALEDAQTRLVFRAQAILRDDIEKFKPKPEDLDYPARNRRVSLPAADTKGPATSGRKQSHIDPTSPLPNLPMIVDEELDSPGEKGPRWDFDSRSVFEGWYPTLRKAVWLLSRIYRLVNSTKPPSLSIKPVLKSPPSPPQPTPSSF
;
A
#
# COMPACT_ATOMS: atom_id res chain seq x y z
N MET A 1 -1.12 -65.85 -5.30
CA MET A 1 -0.89 -66.90 -6.30
C MET A 1 -0.41 -68.14 -5.55
N SER A 2 -1.35 -69.01 -5.21
CA SER A 2 -1.09 -70.26 -4.48
C SER A 2 -1.04 -71.39 -5.51
N SER A 3 0.09 -72.06 -5.64
CA SER A 3 0.20 -73.29 -6.44
C SER A 3 0.31 -74.47 -5.49
N SER A 4 -0.79 -75.22 -5.43
CA SER A 4 -0.87 -76.56 -4.85
C SER A 4 -0.12 -77.54 -5.76
N ALA A 5 0.72 -78.40 -5.18
CA ALA A 5 1.23 -79.58 -5.86
C ALA A 5 1.00 -80.78 -4.93
N GLY A 6 0.04 -81.62 -5.33
CA GLY A 6 -0.31 -82.86 -4.66
C GLY A 6 0.73 -83.95 -4.87
N VAL A 7 0.96 -84.75 -3.84
CA VAL A 7 1.75 -85.98 -3.89
C VAL A 7 0.79 -87.15 -4.11
N GLN A 8 1.02 -87.88 -5.19
CA GLN A 8 0.29 -89.09 -5.58
C GLN A 8 0.96 -90.31 -4.93
N LEU A 9 0.25 -91.04 -4.07
CA LEU A 9 0.64 -92.38 -3.60
C LEU A 9 0.08 -93.44 -4.57
N PRO A 10 0.85 -94.47 -4.97
CA PRO A 10 0.30 -95.68 -5.57
C PRO A 10 0.04 -96.77 -4.50
N PRO A 11 -0.85 -97.73 -4.80
CA PRO A 11 -1.53 -98.54 -3.79
C PRO A 11 -0.74 -99.81 -3.43
N SER A 12 -0.95 -100.27 -2.20
CA SER A 12 -0.48 -101.55 -1.68
C SER A 12 -1.60 -102.58 -1.81
N ASP A 13 -1.42 -103.57 -2.67
CA ASP A 13 -2.26 -104.77 -2.70
C ASP A 13 -1.75 -105.81 -1.69
N PRO A 14 -2.63 -106.45 -0.90
CA PRO A 14 -2.32 -107.66 -0.14
C PRO A 14 -3.08 -108.87 -0.76
N PRO A 15 -3.10 -110.05 -0.14
CA PRO A 15 -2.02 -111.04 -0.09
C PRO A 15 -2.50 -112.42 -0.61
N THR A 16 -1.65 -113.24 -1.24
CA THR A 16 -1.92 -114.67 -1.50
C THR A 16 -0.56 -115.30 -1.87
N SER A 17 -0.03 -116.39 -1.35
CA SER A 17 -0.55 -117.60 -0.70
C SER A 17 0.62 -118.38 -0.09
N LEU A 18 0.49 -118.84 1.15
CA LEU A 18 1.00 -120.15 1.57
C LEU A 18 0.03 -121.24 1.02
N PRO A 19 0.34 -122.55 1.02
CA PRO A 19 1.61 -123.26 0.94
C PRO A 19 1.54 -124.44 -0.08
N SER A 20 2.69 -125.05 -0.39
CA SER A 20 2.78 -126.47 -0.82
C SER A 20 4.22 -126.88 -0.56
N SER A 21 4.58 -127.35 0.63
CA SER A 21 4.33 -128.71 1.14
C SER A 21 4.52 -129.80 0.08
N GLU A 22 5.37 -130.75 0.42
CA GLU A 22 5.56 -132.07 -0.18
C GLU A 22 6.35 -132.12 -1.50
N LYS A 23 7.63 -132.46 -1.37
CA LYS A 23 8.15 -133.76 -1.81
C LYS A 23 9.51 -134.02 -1.17
N GLY A 24 9.46 -134.43 0.10
CA GLY A 24 10.40 -135.43 0.59
C GLY A 24 9.90 -136.80 0.12
N VAL A 25 10.58 -137.36 -0.85
CA VAL A 25 10.65 -138.80 -1.15
C VAL A 25 12.10 -138.95 -1.64
N VAL A 26 13.09 -139.10 -0.75
CA VAL A 26 13.46 -140.38 -0.13
C VAL A 26 13.02 -141.54 -1.03
N GLU A 27 13.67 -141.67 -2.19
CA GLU A 27 13.87 -142.99 -2.80
C GLU A 27 14.83 -143.73 -1.85
N ASN A 28 14.21 -144.31 -0.82
CA ASN A 28 14.81 -145.34 0.01
C ASN A 28 15.30 -146.44 -0.94
N GLY A 29 16.62 -146.59 -1.03
CA GLY A 29 17.17 -147.89 -1.32
C GLY A 29 16.53 -148.89 -0.36
N GLU A 30 16.02 -149.98 -0.92
CA GLU A 30 15.39 -151.09 -0.21
C GLU A 30 16.11 -151.40 1.12
N PRO A 31 15.36 -151.74 2.18
CA PRO A 31 15.93 -151.97 3.51
C PRO A 31 16.88 -153.16 3.45
N LYS A 32 18.19 -152.93 3.57
CA LYS A 32 19.12 -154.02 3.86
C LYS A 32 18.89 -154.43 5.31
N GLU A 33 18.30 -155.62 5.45
CA GLU A 33 17.92 -156.35 6.65
C GLU A 33 18.62 -155.90 7.94
N ILE A 34 17.89 -155.21 8.84
CA ILE A 34 18.32 -154.97 10.21
C ILE A 34 18.23 -156.30 10.96
N LYS A 35 19.37 -156.95 11.22
CA LYS A 35 19.38 -158.31 11.82
C LYS A 35 19.65 -158.30 13.31
N ASN A 36 19.95 -157.14 13.90
CA ASN A 36 20.28 -156.99 15.31
C ASN A 36 19.69 -155.71 15.91
N GLU A 37 19.32 -155.75 17.20
CA GLU A 37 18.82 -154.58 17.96
C GLU A 37 19.77 -153.36 17.90
N LEU A 38 21.07 -153.62 17.75
CA LEU A 38 22.12 -152.61 17.65
C LEU A 38 22.07 -151.82 16.33
N GLU A 39 21.68 -152.46 15.22
CA GLU A 39 21.52 -151.79 13.91
C GLU A 39 20.23 -150.96 13.86
N PHE A 40 19.18 -151.37 14.59
CA PHE A 40 17.93 -150.60 14.70
C PHE A 40 18.12 -149.33 15.54
N ALA A 41 18.82 -149.44 16.68
CA ALA A 41 19.11 -148.28 17.54
C ALA A 41 19.97 -147.25 16.80
N GLN A 42 20.96 -147.70 16.02
CA GLN A 42 21.76 -146.80 15.18
C GLN A 42 20.89 -146.10 14.13
N TRP A 43 20.06 -146.81 13.38
CA TRP A 43 19.18 -146.17 12.39
C TRP A 43 18.16 -145.21 13.02
N TYR A 44 17.55 -145.56 14.16
CA TYR A 44 16.60 -144.69 14.87
C TYR A 44 17.27 -143.43 15.43
N ASP A 45 18.48 -143.55 15.99
CA ASP A 45 19.27 -142.40 16.45
C ASP A 45 19.70 -141.53 15.26
N THR A 46 20.02 -142.12 14.10
CA THR A 46 20.40 -141.35 12.90
C THR A 46 19.19 -140.64 12.30
N ALA A 47 18.05 -141.32 12.13
CA ALA A 47 16.82 -140.72 11.62
C ALA A 47 16.23 -139.67 12.59
N GLY A 48 16.36 -139.90 13.90
CA GLY A 48 16.01 -138.92 14.94
C GLY A 48 16.92 -137.70 14.93
N ALA A 49 18.22 -137.88 14.73
CA ALA A 49 19.18 -136.79 14.58
C ALA A 49 18.92 -135.98 13.30
N GLU A 50 18.67 -136.63 12.17
CA GLU A 50 18.36 -135.97 10.89
C GLU A 50 17.05 -135.16 10.95
N LEU A 51 16.01 -135.67 11.60
CA LEU A 51 14.75 -134.92 11.79
C LEU A 51 14.94 -133.71 12.75
N LEU A 52 15.76 -133.88 13.79
CA LEU A 52 16.11 -132.80 14.72
C LEU A 52 16.95 -131.72 14.02
N GLU A 53 17.91 -132.12 13.17
CA GLU A 53 18.76 -131.23 12.39
C GLU A 53 17.94 -130.43 11.36
N PHE A 54 17.02 -131.08 10.63
CA PHE A 54 16.13 -130.39 9.68
C PHE A 54 15.12 -129.43 10.34
N THR A 55 14.63 -129.77 11.53
CA THR A 55 13.76 -128.86 12.29
C THR A 55 14.55 -127.71 12.90
N TYR A 56 15.75 -127.97 13.43
CA TYR A 56 16.66 -126.96 13.95
C TYR A 56 17.07 -125.97 12.86
N GLU A 57 17.41 -126.44 11.66
CA GLU A 57 17.78 -125.61 10.51
C GLU A 57 16.66 -124.64 10.08
N LYS A 58 15.39 -125.09 10.11
CA LYS A 58 14.23 -124.21 9.83
C LYS A 58 13.99 -123.17 10.91
N TYR A 59 14.10 -123.54 12.18
CA TYR A 59 13.96 -122.56 13.28
C TYR A 59 15.11 -121.56 13.28
N GLN A 60 16.31 -122.01 12.92
CA GLN A 60 17.50 -121.16 12.84
C GLN A 60 17.40 -120.17 11.67
N SER A 61 16.92 -120.62 10.49
CA SER A 61 16.63 -119.71 9.37
C SER A 61 15.56 -118.66 9.71
N CYS A 62 14.53 -119.02 10.49
CA CYS A 62 13.50 -118.08 10.94
C CYS A 62 14.05 -117.10 11.98
N LEU A 63 14.92 -117.57 12.88
CA LEU A 63 15.63 -116.73 13.84
C LEU A 63 16.53 -115.72 13.12
N ASP A 64 17.30 -116.17 12.13
CA ASP A 64 18.18 -115.32 11.32
C ASP A 64 17.38 -114.26 10.54
N GLU A 65 16.20 -114.62 10.00
CA GLU A 65 15.31 -113.67 9.32
C GLU A 65 14.72 -112.63 10.30
N LEU A 66 14.33 -113.06 11.51
CA LEU A 66 13.87 -112.16 12.57
C LEU A 66 14.99 -111.25 13.08
N GLU A 67 16.22 -111.75 13.22
CA GLU A 67 17.39 -110.96 13.60
C GLU A 67 17.76 -109.95 12.50
N MET A 68 17.65 -110.34 11.23
CA MET A 68 17.92 -109.45 10.10
C MET A 68 16.85 -108.35 9.97
N THR A 69 15.58 -108.68 10.18
CA THR A 69 14.47 -107.71 10.14
C THR A 69 14.49 -106.77 11.34
N THR A 70 14.81 -107.26 12.55
CA THR A 70 15.00 -106.41 13.74
C THR A 70 16.19 -105.46 13.57
N ALA A 71 17.34 -105.95 13.07
CA ALA A 71 18.47 -105.09 12.73
C ALA A 71 18.13 -104.03 11.67
N HIS A 72 17.31 -104.39 10.68
CA HIS A 72 16.85 -103.43 9.67
C HIS A 72 15.90 -102.37 10.25
N LEU A 73 14.96 -102.75 11.11
CA LEU A 73 14.07 -101.83 11.80
C LEU A 73 14.83 -100.90 12.76
N ASP A 74 15.84 -101.41 13.47
CA ASP A 74 16.73 -100.61 14.31
C ASP A 74 17.56 -99.62 13.49
N SER A 75 18.03 -100.01 12.30
CA SER A 75 18.68 -99.09 11.36
C SER A 75 17.72 -97.99 10.92
N LEU A 76 16.48 -98.34 10.57
CA LEU A 76 15.48 -97.39 10.08
C LEU A 76 15.00 -96.44 11.20
N LEU A 77 14.91 -96.93 12.44
CA LEU A 77 14.66 -96.11 13.63
C LEU A 77 15.82 -95.16 13.91
N ARG A 78 17.07 -95.63 13.80
CA ARG A 78 18.25 -94.76 13.89
C ARG A 78 18.23 -93.68 12.82
N ASP A 79 17.98 -94.04 11.56
CA ASP A 79 17.91 -93.08 10.46
C ASP A 79 16.75 -92.08 10.65
N SER A 80 15.59 -92.53 11.12
CA SER A 80 14.46 -91.65 11.44
C SER A 80 14.76 -90.72 12.61
N SER A 81 15.45 -91.19 13.65
CA SER A 81 15.88 -90.32 14.77
C SER A 81 16.93 -89.32 14.31
N SER A 82 17.89 -89.74 13.48
CA SER A 82 18.94 -88.88 12.93
C SER A 82 18.36 -87.79 12.03
N THR A 83 17.39 -88.12 11.17
CA THR A 83 16.69 -87.14 10.34
C THR A 83 15.83 -86.18 11.16
N LEU A 84 15.19 -86.66 12.24
CA LEU A 84 14.43 -85.80 13.15
C LEU A 84 15.35 -84.83 13.91
N ASP A 85 16.51 -85.31 14.36
CA ASP A 85 17.54 -84.48 14.98
C ASP A 85 18.06 -83.43 13.99
N LEU A 86 18.31 -83.81 12.74
CA LEU A 86 18.72 -82.88 11.67
C LEU A 86 17.66 -81.81 11.41
N LEU A 87 16.38 -82.21 11.33
CA LEU A 87 15.26 -81.29 11.13
C LEU A 87 15.08 -80.36 12.33
N SER A 88 15.29 -80.86 13.54
CA SER A 88 15.22 -80.06 14.77
C SER A 88 16.35 -79.02 14.82
N SER A 89 17.56 -79.41 14.40
CA SER A 89 18.72 -78.53 14.26
C SER A 89 18.46 -77.45 13.20
N LEU A 90 17.91 -77.85 12.05
CA LEU A 90 17.53 -76.93 10.98
C LEU A 90 16.43 -75.95 11.43
N SER A 91 15.43 -76.41 12.16
CA SER A 91 14.40 -75.53 12.72
C SER A 91 14.98 -74.51 13.70
N ARG A 92 15.93 -74.94 14.56
CA ARG A 92 16.63 -74.02 15.47
C ARG A 92 17.49 -73.02 14.72
N SER A 93 18.20 -73.44 13.67
CA SER A 93 19.02 -72.53 12.86
C SER A 93 18.15 -71.51 12.12
N PHE A 94 17.00 -71.92 11.55
CA PHE A 94 16.05 -70.99 10.93
C PHE A 94 15.51 -69.96 11.92
N LYS A 95 15.10 -70.38 13.13
CA LYS A 95 14.65 -69.44 14.17
C LYS A 95 15.75 -68.47 14.59
N SER A 96 16.99 -68.95 14.68
CA SER A 96 18.15 -68.10 14.96
C SER A 96 18.37 -67.07 13.85
N VAL A 97 18.30 -67.50 12.58
CA VAL A 97 18.46 -66.61 11.42
C VAL A 97 17.30 -65.61 11.35
N GLU A 98 16.07 -66.01 11.63
CA GLU A 98 14.91 -65.11 11.66
C GLU A 98 15.05 -64.04 12.75
N ALA A 99 15.46 -64.44 13.97
CA ALA A 99 15.75 -63.50 15.06
C ALA A 99 16.90 -62.55 14.71
N GLN A 100 17.97 -63.05 14.08
CA GLN A 100 19.09 -62.22 13.62
C GLN A 100 18.67 -61.28 12.49
N THR A 101 17.86 -61.73 11.54
CA THR A 101 17.39 -60.94 10.39
C THR A 101 16.43 -59.84 10.85
N THR A 102 15.52 -60.14 11.77
CA THR A 102 14.62 -59.13 12.36
C THR A 102 15.37 -58.10 13.20
N ALA A 103 16.35 -58.52 14.02
CA ALA A 103 17.21 -57.60 14.75
C ALA A 103 18.04 -56.71 13.80
N PHE A 104 18.59 -57.29 12.73
CA PHE A 104 19.31 -56.55 11.70
C PHE A 104 18.40 -55.55 10.98
N GLN A 105 17.19 -55.96 10.62
CA GLN A 105 16.20 -55.09 9.99
C GLN A 105 15.84 -53.89 10.90
N GLN A 106 15.59 -54.12 12.19
CA GLN A 106 15.33 -53.04 13.15
C GLN A 106 16.51 -52.07 13.28
N GLN A 107 17.75 -52.58 13.25
CA GLN A 107 18.95 -51.72 13.25
C GLN A 107 19.05 -50.89 11.96
N CYS A 108 18.80 -51.49 10.80
CA CYS A 108 18.78 -50.78 9.52
C CYS A 108 17.70 -49.71 9.47
N GLU A 109 16.48 -50.00 9.94
CA GLU A 109 15.40 -49.02 10.04
C GLU A 109 15.76 -47.87 10.99
N GLY A 110 16.39 -48.17 12.13
CA GLY A 110 16.90 -47.16 13.05
C GLY A 110 17.97 -46.26 12.43
N LEU A 111 18.89 -46.84 11.66
CA LEU A 111 19.93 -46.10 10.93
C LEU A 111 19.34 -45.23 9.82
N LEU A 112 18.38 -45.75 9.04
CA LEU A 112 17.67 -44.98 8.01
C LEU A 112 16.91 -43.80 8.61
N ALA A 113 16.24 -43.99 9.76
CA ALA A 113 15.57 -42.91 10.46
C ALA A 113 16.55 -41.84 10.98
N ALA A 114 17.74 -42.25 11.42
CA ALA A 114 18.80 -41.33 11.85
C ALA A 114 19.43 -40.56 10.68
N GLU A 115 19.63 -41.22 9.54
CA GLU A 115 20.08 -40.59 8.29
C GLU A 115 19.07 -39.54 7.84
N GLN A 116 17.78 -39.89 7.75
CA GLN A 116 16.72 -38.95 7.37
C GLN A 116 16.63 -37.76 8.32
N ARG A 117 16.79 -37.98 9.63
CA ARG A 117 16.80 -36.90 10.62
C ARG A 117 18.00 -35.98 10.44
N SER A 118 19.19 -36.55 10.19
CA SER A 118 20.41 -35.79 9.95
C SER A 118 20.35 -35.00 8.64
N ALA A 119 19.76 -35.58 7.59
CA ALA A 119 19.53 -34.92 6.31
C ALA A 119 18.60 -33.71 6.48
N LYS A 120 17.45 -33.88 7.15
CA LYS A 120 16.54 -32.78 7.47
C LYS A 120 17.23 -31.67 8.27
N LEU A 121 18.00 -32.04 9.30
CA LEU A 121 18.74 -31.06 10.09
C LEU A 121 19.78 -30.31 9.23
N ALA A 122 20.44 -30.98 8.30
CA ALA A 122 21.36 -30.34 7.37
C ALA A 122 20.63 -29.35 6.43
N ASP A 123 19.45 -29.73 5.92
CA ASP A 123 18.61 -28.87 5.10
C ASP A 123 18.13 -27.63 5.89
N ASP A 124 17.66 -27.81 7.13
CA ASP A 124 17.24 -26.72 8.02
C ASP A 124 18.40 -25.76 8.35
N ILE A 125 19.59 -26.30 8.61
CA ILE A 125 20.80 -25.49 8.83
C ILE A 125 21.12 -24.69 7.57
N GLN A 126 21.04 -25.30 6.39
CA GLN A 126 21.34 -24.65 5.12
C GLN A 126 20.33 -23.54 4.79
N GLU A 127 19.04 -23.75 5.06
CA GLU A 127 18.00 -22.74 4.90
C GLU A 127 18.22 -21.55 5.84
N ASN A 128 18.62 -21.79 7.09
CA ASN A 128 18.91 -20.69 8.02
C ASN A 128 20.19 -19.94 7.63
N LEU A 129 21.22 -20.66 7.17
CA LEU A 129 22.54 -20.10 6.83
C LEU A 129 22.48 -19.18 5.61
N GLN A 130 21.54 -19.38 4.69
CA GLN A 130 21.41 -18.56 3.47
C GLN A 130 21.27 -17.06 3.77
N TYR A 131 20.59 -16.71 4.87
CA TYR A 131 20.38 -15.32 5.30
C TYR A 131 21.61 -14.72 5.96
N TYR A 132 22.56 -15.53 6.44
CA TYR A 132 23.82 -15.05 7.01
C TYR A 132 24.89 -14.91 5.93
N ASP A 133 24.98 -15.87 5.02
CA ASP A 133 25.93 -15.88 3.91
C ASP A 133 25.71 -14.72 2.92
N TYR A 134 24.48 -14.21 2.83
CA TYR A 134 24.15 -13.12 1.91
C TYR A 134 24.81 -11.77 2.26
N LEU A 135 25.21 -11.57 3.51
CA LEU A 135 25.76 -10.30 4.00
C LEU A 135 27.01 -9.87 3.23
N ASP A 136 27.95 -10.79 3.06
CA ASP A 136 29.25 -10.50 2.43
C ASP A 136 29.13 -10.14 0.94
N PRO A 137 28.40 -10.92 0.10
CA PRO A 137 28.11 -10.55 -1.28
C PRO A 137 27.41 -9.19 -1.40
N ALA A 138 26.41 -8.92 -0.55
CA ALA A 138 25.68 -7.65 -0.58
C ALA A 138 26.59 -6.47 -0.22
N SER A 139 27.38 -6.62 0.85
CA SER A 139 28.35 -5.61 1.30
C SER A 139 29.39 -5.28 0.23
N ARG A 140 29.98 -6.29 -0.41
CA ARG A 140 30.96 -6.09 -1.49
C ARG A 140 30.37 -5.34 -2.68
N LYS A 141 29.13 -5.66 -3.07
CA LYS A 141 28.46 -4.99 -4.19
C LYS A 141 28.11 -3.52 -3.89
N LEU A 142 27.61 -3.23 -2.69
CA LEU A 142 27.17 -1.87 -2.31
C LEU A 142 28.33 -0.93 -1.97
N ASN A 143 29.46 -1.49 -1.51
CA ASN A 143 30.66 -0.71 -1.19
C ASN A 143 31.64 -0.58 -2.36
N ALA A 144 31.40 -1.25 -3.48
CA ALA A 144 32.25 -1.15 -4.66
C ALA A 144 32.27 0.29 -5.25
N PRO A 145 33.43 0.77 -5.74
CA PRO A 145 33.49 2.04 -6.45
C PRO A 145 32.61 1.96 -7.71
N GLY A 146 31.67 2.89 -7.86
CA GLY A 146 30.71 2.89 -8.97
C GLY A 146 29.43 2.09 -8.75
N ALA A 147 29.16 1.62 -7.51
CA ALA A 147 27.88 0.97 -7.17
C ALA A 147 26.64 1.83 -7.49
N GLY A 148 26.78 3.16 -7.57
CA GLY A 148 25.70 4.04 -8.02
C GLY A 148 25.24 3.80 -9.47
N ASN A 149 26.06 3.18 -10.32
CA ASN A 149 25.72 2.90 -11.71
C ASN A 149 24.84 1.64 -11.87
N SER A 150 24.79 0.76 -10.87
CA SER A 150 23.94 -0.43 -10.92
C SER A 150 22.50 -0.15 -10.51
N VAL A 151 22.19 1.03 -9.98
CA VAL A 151 20.86 1.43 -9.47
C VAL A 151 19.74 1.23 -10.51
N ARG A 152 20.04 1.41 -11.79
CA ARG A 152 19.06 1.23 -12.89
C ARG A 152 18.78 -0.24 -13.23
N ARG A 153 19.63 -1.16 -12.79
CA ARG A 153 19.52 -2.58 -13.14
C ARG A 153 18.51 -3.25 -12.22
N LYS A 154 17.74 -4.18 -12.78
CA LYS A 154 16.82 -5.03 -12.00
C LYS A 154 17.52 -5.81 -10.89
N ASP A 155 18.79 -6.19 -11.11
CA ASP A 155 19.62 -6.83 -10.09
C ASP A 155 19.74 -6.02 -8.79
N PHE A 156 19.64 -4.69 -8.87
CA PHE A 156 19.69 -3.80 -7.71
C PHE A 156 18.36 -3.80 -6.94
N SER A 157 17.22 -3.76 -7.63
CA SER A 157 15.91 -3.90 -6.97
C SER A 157 15.73 -5.28 -6.34
N ASP A 158 16.20 -6.34 -7.01
CA ASP A 158 16.17 -7.71 -6.48
C ASP A 158 17.08 -7.84 -5.24
N MET A 159 18.20 -7.11 -5.21
CA MET A 159 19.08 -7.03 -4.04
C MET A 159 18.40 -6.31 -2.86
N LEU A 160 17.71 -5.19 -3.10
CA LEU A 160 16.97 -4.49 -2.06
C LEU A 160 15.89 -5.38 -1.44
N ARG A 161 15.13 -6.10 -2.28
CA ARG A 161 14.13 -7.07 -1.81
C ARG A 161 14.74 -8.17 -0.96
N ARG A 162 15.88 -8.74 -1.38
CA ARG A 162 16.59 -9.76 -0.59
C ARG A 162 17.12 -9.20 0.73
N LEU A 163 17.54 -7.93 0.77
CA LEU A 163 17.93 -7.27 2.02
C LEU A 163 16.75 -7.12 2.98
N ASP A 164 15.56 -6.77 2.46
CA ASP A 164 14.34 -6.72 3.27
C ASP A 164 13.97 -8.12 3.79
N GLU A 165 14.01 -9.16 2.94
CA GLU A 165 13.75 -10.55 3.34
C GLU A 165 14.74 -11.02 4.44
N CYS A 166 16.01 -10.63 4.36
CA CYS A 166 17.00 -10.89 5.41
C CYS A 166 16.68 -10.12 6.70
N LEU A 167 16.24 -8.86 6.61
CA LEU A 167 15.86 -8.06 7.78
C LEU A 167 14.63 -8.63 8.49
N ASP A 168 13.62 -9.04 7.72
CA ASP A 168 12.40 -9.68 8.23
C ASP A 168 12.72 -11.01 8.92
N TYR A 169 13.57 -11.83 8.32
CA TYR A 169 14.01 -13.09 8.93
C TYR A 169 14.74 -12.86 10.27
N MET A 170 15.64 -11.88 10.35
CA MET A 170 16.34 -11.53 11.59
C MET A 170 15.40 -10.96 12.65
N GLN A 171 14.32 -10.29 12.25
CA GLN A 171 13.29 -9.79 13.17
C GLN A 171 12.39 -10.92 13.69
N ALA A 172 12.08 -11.92 12.86
CA ALA A 172 11.28 -13.07 13.25
C ALA A 172 12.03 -14.03 14.19
N HIS A 173 13.38 -14.03 14.17
CA HIS A 173 14.21 -14.95 14.95
C HIS A 173 15.16 -14.22 15.93
N PRO A 174 14.65 -13.42 16.89
CA PRO A 174 15.49 -12.67 17.83
C PRO A 174 16.27 -13.58 18.80
N GLU A 175 15.86 -14.84 18.97
CA GLU A 175 16.53 -15.81 19.84
C GLU A 175 17.89 -16.30 19.29
N GLN A 176 18.16 -16.09 18.00
CA GLN A 176 19.41 -16.49 17.37
C GLN A 176 20.57 -15.59 17.82
N LYS A 177 21.68 -16.20 18.26
CA LYS A 177 22.81 -15.51 18.92
C LYS A 177 23.34 -14.26 18.22
N GLU A 178 23.41 -14.27 16.89
CA GLU A 178 23.98 -13.17 16.10
C GLU A 178 22.93 -12.36 15.32
N ALA A 179 21.63 -12.64 15.51
CA ALA A 179 20.56 -12.02 14.73
C ALA A 179 20.56 -10.50 14.85
N GLU A 180 20.71 -9.93 16.05
CA GLU A 180 20.75 -8.48 16.25
C GLU A 180 21.94 -7.81 15.54
N THR A 181 23.10 -8.46 15.56
CA THR A 181 24.31 -7.93 14.91
C THR A 181 24.16 -7.93 13.39
N TYR A 182 23.65 -9.01 12.82
CA TYR A 182 23.38 -9.07 11.37
C TYR A 182 22.28 -8.10 10.98
N ARG A 183 21.21 -7.96 11.78
CA ARG A 183 20.14 -6.98 11.56
C ARG A 183 20.69 -5.56 11.47
N ALA A 184 21.56 -5.16 12.40
CA ALA A 184 22.19 -3.83 12.37
C ALA A 184 23.05 -3.62 11.10
N ARG A 185 23.81 -4.64 10.68
CA ARG A 185 24.62 -4.57 9.45
C ARG A 185 23.75 -4.51 8.19
N TYR A 186 22.68 -5.29 8.12
CA TYR A 186 21.73 -5.25 7.01
C TYR A 186 21.04 -3.89 6.89
N ARG A 187 20.65 -3.28 8.02
CA ARG A 187 20.12 -1.91 8.04
C ARG A 187 21.12 -0.91 7.46
N LEU A 188 22.39 -0.99 7.85
CA LEU A 188 23.45 -0.12 7.31
C LEU A 188 23.60 -0.29 5.79
N LEU A 189 23.57 -1.53 5.29
CA LEU A 189 23.62 -1.82 3.85
C LEU A 189 22.40 -1.28 3.12
N LEU A 190 21.21 -1.40 3.71
CA LEU A 190 19.99 -0.85 3.14
C LEU A 190 20.06 0.69 3.06
N THR A 191 20.41 1.38 4.15
CA THR A 191 20.61 2.84 4.15
C THR A 191 21.64 3.27 3.11
N ARG A 192 22.74 2.51 2.97
CA ARG A 192 23.74 2.74 1.93
C ARG A 192 23.16 2.60 0.53
N ALA A 193 22.38 1.55 0.27
CA ALA A 193 21.73 1.32 -1.03
C ALA A 193 20.76 2.45 -1.39
N LEU A 194 19.92 2.89 -0.44
CA LEU A 194 19.00 4.02 -0.64
C LEU A 194 19.76 5.35 -0.85
N THR A 195 20.90 5.53 -0.19
CA THR A 195 21.77 6.70 -0.43
C THR A 195 22.38 6.70 -1.83
N LEU A 196 22.71 5.53 -2.39
CA LEU A 196 23.15 5.40 -3.78
C LEU A 196 22.03 5.77 -4.77
N ILE A 197 20.80 5.33 -4.49
CA ILE A 197 19.61 5.76 -5.25
C ILE A 197 19.50 7.28 -5.24
N ARG A 198 19.54 7.89 -4.05
CA ARG A 198 19.47 9.35 -3.90
C ARG A 198 20.56 10.05 -4.70
N GLY A 199 21.80 9.56 -4.62
CA GLY A 199 22.93 10.09 -5.38
C GLY A 199 22.70 10.03 -6.90
N HIS A 200 22.18 8.90 -7.40
CA HIS A 200 21.85 8.73 -8.81
C HIS A 200 20.75 9.68 -9.28
N PHE A 201 19.71 9.84 -8.46
CA PHE A 201 18.59 10.74 -8.73
C PHE A 201 19.05 12.19 -8.84
N VAL A 202 19.84 12.67 -7.86
CA VAL A 202 20.38 14.03 -7.85
C VAL A 202 21.34 14.28 -9.02
N SER A 203 22.17 13.29 -9.39
CA SER A 203 23.04 13.40 -10.58
C SER A 203 22.23 13.57 -11.86
N THR A 204 21.22 12.70 -12.06
CA THR A 204 20.35 12.75 -13.24
C THR A 204 19.62 14.08 -13.35
N LEU A 205 19.08 14.57 -12.24
CA LEU A 205 18.41 15.87 -12.18
C LEU A 205 19.37 17.04 -12.51
N ARG A 206 20.60 17.00 -12.00
CA ARG A 206 21.64 17.98 -12.30
C ARG A 206 22.05 17.94 -13.78
N GLU A 207 22.17 16.75 -14.35
CA GLU A 207 22.47 16.56 -15.78
C GLU A 207 21.37 17.15 -16.66
N ILE A 208 20.10 16.86 -16.37
CA ILE A 208 18.94 17.44 -17.07
C ILE A 208 18.97 18.97 -16.97
N SER A 209 19.11 19.50 -15.75
CA SER A 209 19.14 20.96 -15.50
C SER A 209 20.28 21.66 -16.23
N SER A 210 21.49 21.08 -16.20
CA SER A 210 22.66 21.62 -16.90
C SER A 210 22.48 21.55 -18.43
N GLY A 211 21.88 20.48 -18.94
CA GLY A 211 21.61 20.29 -20.35
C GLY A 211 20.58 21.28 -20.88
N VAL A 212 19.54 21.58 -20.09
CA VAL A 212 18.54 22.61 -20.44
C VAL A 212 19.15 24.00 -20.34
N SER A 213 19.87 24.31 -19.26
CA SER A 213 20.52 25.61 -19.07
C SER A 213 21.48 25.95 -20.21
N LYS A 214 22.29 24.99 -20.66
CA LYS A 214 23.18 25.15 -21.84
C LYS A 214 22.41 25.46 -23.11
N ARG A 215 21.36 24.67 -23.43
CA ARG A 215 20.53 24.90 -24.63
C ARG A 215 19.83 26.26 -24.63
N ILE A 216 19.41 26.73 -23.45
CA ILE A 216 18.80 28.04 -23.29
C ILE A 216 19.82 29.15 -23.58
N ALA A 217 21.03 29.03 -23.03
CA ALA A 217 22.12 30.00 -23.25
C ALA A 217 22.53 30.07 -24.74
N ASP A 218 22.64 28.91 -25.40
CA ASP A 218 23.17 28.82 -26.78
C ASP A 218 22.19 29.33 -27.84
N ARG A 219 20.88 29.19 -27.64
CA ARG A 219 19.88 29.36 -28.71
C ARG A 219 18.99 30.60 -28.60
N GLN A 220 19.13 31.43 -27.56
CA GLN A 220 18.28 32.60 -27.31
C GLN A 220 16.79 32.32 -27.61
N LEU A 221 16.27 31.21 -27.06
CA LEU A 221 14.93 30.74 -27.38
C LEU A 221 13.86 31.73 -26.86
N ASN A 222 12.75 31.85 -27.59
CA ASN A 222 11.57 32.55 -27.09
C ASN A 222 10.99 31.80 -25.86
N ASP A 223 10.25 32.50 -24.99
CA ASP A 223 9.85 31.89 -23.71
C ASP A 223 8.86 30.71 -23.89
N THR A 224 8.09 30.67 -24.98
CA THR A 224 7.19 29.54 -25.32
C THR A 224 7.97 28.28 -25.73
N THR A 225 9.02 28.42 -26.56
CA THR A 225 9.87 27.28 -26.92
C THR A 225 10.73 26.85 -25.74
N MET A 226 11.14 27.80 -24.89
CA MET A 226 11.88 27.52 -23.66
C MET A 226 11.04 26.68 -22.68
N SER A 227 9.80 27.07 -22.41
CA SER A 227 8.88 26.31 -21.55
C SER A 227 8.59 24.92 -22.13
N ALA A 228 8.28 24.81 -23.42
CA ALA A 228 8.07 23.52 -24.08
C ALA A 228 9.31 22.59 -23.98
N LEU A 229 10.51 23.14 -24.19
CA LEU A 229 11.77 22.40 -24.03
C LEU A 229 11.98 21.94 -22.58
N LEU A 230 11.70 22.81 -21.60
CA LEU A 230 11.82 22.52 -20.17
C LEU A 230 10.94 21.35 -19.76
N TYR A 231 9.67 21.33 -20.17
CA TYR A 231 8.77 20.22 -19.87
C TYR A 231 9.19 18.96 -20.62
N ALA A 232 9.40 19.04 -21.93
CA ALA A 232 9.80 17.86 -22.72
C ALA A 232 11.06 17.19 -22.16
N LYS A 233 12.07 17.95 -21.75
CA LYS A 233 13.31 17.40 -21.20
C LYS A 233 13.16 16.76 -19.83
N PHE A 234 12.33 17.32 -18.96
CA PHE A 234 12.09 16.74 -17.63
C PHE A 234 11.12 15.56 -17.66
N ARG A 235 10.31 15.40 -18.71
CA ARG A 235 9.47 14.21 -18.89
C ARG A 235 10.26 12.99 -19.37
N VAL A 236 11.36 13.22 -20.10
CA VAL A 236 12.23 12.13 -20.56
C VAL A 236 12.93 11.46 -19.37
N GLY A 237 12.70 10.17 -19.18
CA GLY A 237 13.28 9.39 -18.09
C GLY A 237 12.57 9.58 -16.73
N ALA A 238 11.48 10.36 -16.67
CA ALA A 238 10.73 10.58 -15.43
C ALA A 238 10.16 9.27 -14.85
N ALA A 239 9.59 8.40 -15.70
CA ALA A 239 9.05 7.10 -15.29
C ALA A 239 10.12 6.20 -14.64
N GLU A 240 11.31 6.10 -15.25
CA GLU A 240 12.43 5.33 -14.69
C GLU A 240 12.86 5.91 -13.33
N MET A 241 12.97 7.24 -13.21
CA MET A 241 13.32 7.88 -11.95
C MET A 241 12.25 7.71 -10.88
N LYS A 242 10.97 7.70 -11.27
CA LYS A 242 9.82 7.45 -10.40
C LYS A 242 9.85 6.04 -9.83
N ASP A 243 10.13 5.03 -10.66
CA ASP A 243 10.24 3.65 -10.21
C ASP A 243 11.42 3.43 -9.25
N ILE A 244 12.54 4.11 -9.50
CA ILE A 244 13.70 4.06 -8.61
C ILE A 244 13.40 4.80 -7.30
N GLY A 245 12.75 5.97 -7.36
CA GLY A 245 12.35 6.74 -6.17
C GLY A 245 11.32 6.00 -5.30
N LEU A 246 10.45 5.19 -5.92
CA LEU A 246 9.50 4.32 -5.24
C LEU A 246 10.19 3.34 -4.29
N GLU A 247 11.40 2.86 -4.60
CA GLU A 247 12.13 1.97 -3.69
C GLU A 247 12.49 2.66 -2.36
N ILE A 248 12.72 3.98 -2.36
CA ILE A 248 12.85 4.75 -1.11
C ILE A 248 11.49 4.91 -0.44
N GLN A 249 10.47 5.30 -1.21
CA GLN A 249 9.13 5.58 -0.67
C GLN A 249 8.49 4.37 0.00
N LYS A 250 8.60 3.16 -0.59
CA LYS A 250 8.09 1.90 0.00
C LYS A 250 8.61 1.65 1.42
N ARG A 251 9.85 2.06 1.69
CA ARG A 251 10.56 1.83 2.96
C ARG A 251 10.48 3.02 3.91
N ALA A 252 10.05 4.18 3.41
CA ALA A 252 9.81 5.36 4.23
C ALA A 252 8.45 5.27 4.97
N VAL A 253 7.50 4.44 4.53
CA VAL A 253 6.19 4.31 5.18
C VAL A 253 6.36 3.73 6.59
N PRO A 254 5.84 4.41 7.64
CA PRO A 254 5.85 3.87 9.00
C PRO A 254 5.08 2.55 9.06
N PRO A 255 5.66 1.44 9.57
CA PRO A 255 4.93 0.27 10.03
C PRO A 255 4.02 0.66 11.21
N LEU A 256 3.04 -0.20 11.50
CA LEU A 256 2.17 -0.05 12.68
C LEU A 256 2.92 -0.18 14.02
N ASP A 257 4.21 -0.57 14.01
CA ASP A 257 4.97 -0.94 15.20
C ASP A 257 6.12 0.08 15.47
N PRO A 258 6.03 0.89 16.53
CA PRO A 258 6.87 2.08 16.76
C PRO A 258 8.34 1.82 17.17
N GLU A 259 8.82 0.57 17.17
CA GLU A 259 10.20 0.23 17.58
C GLU A 259 11.25 0.37 16.45
N GLN A 260 10.85 0.64 15.21
CA GLN A 260 11.76 0.74 14.07
C GLN A 260 12.31 2.17 13.90
N GLY A 261 13.25 2.57 14.76
CA GLY A 261 13.89 3.91 14.73
C GLY A 261 14.65 4.33 13.44
N ALA A 262 14.63 3.54 12.36
CA ALA A 262 15.26 3.86 11.07
C ALA A 262 14.32 4.55 10.07
N GLU A 263 13.01 4.59 10.33
CA GLU A 263 12.01 5.19 9.44
C GLU A 263 12.24 6.69 9.19
N ALA A 264 12.67 7.41 10.24
CA ALA A 264 12.98 8.83 10.14
C ALA A 264 14.13 9.09 9.16
N GLU A 265 15.09 8.16 9.03
CA GLU A 265 16.19 8.28 8.08
C GLU A 265 15.68 8.11 6.64
N TYR A 266 14.82 7.12 6.39
CA TYR A 266 14.25 6.86 5.07
C TYR A 266 13.28 7.97 4.63
N GLN A 267 12.50 8.50 5.56
CA GLN A 267 11.68 9.70 5.34
C GLN A 267 12.54 10.94 5.04
N SER A 268 13.65 11.13 5.75
CA SER A 268 14.60 12.21 5.44
C SER A 268 15.16 12.07 4.02
N LEU A 269 15.54 10.86 3.60
CA LEU A 269 16.01 10.61 2.23
C LEU A 269 14.93 10.92 1.18
N LEU A 270 13.67 10.57 1.44
CA LEU A 270 12.55 10.90 0.55
C LEU A 270 12.32 12.42 0.46
N ASN A 271 12.31 13.11 1.60
CA ASN A 271 12.21 14.57 1.65
C ASN A 271 13.37 15.25 0.91
N GLU A 272 14.57 14.69 0.98
CA GLU A 272 15.69 15.15 0.18
C GLU A 272 15.45 14.99 -1.33
N LEU A 273 14.81 13.91 -1.80
CA LEU A 273 14.46 13.77 -3.23
C LEU A 273 13.50 14.89 -3.68
N HIS A 274 12.43 15.10 -2.91
CA HIS A 274 11.44 16.14 -3.16
C HIS A 274 12.07 17.54 -3.17
N SER A 275 12.89 17.85 -2.15
CA SER A 275 13.58 19.13 -2.00
C SER A 275 14.61 19.38 -3.11
N ASN A 276 15.38 18.36 -3.50
CA ASN A 276 16.36 18.50 -4.60
C ASN A 276 15.65 18.74 -5.95
N PHE A 277 14.52 18.05 -6.19
CA PHE A 277 13.68 18.26 -7.36
C PHE A 277 13.13 19.69 -7.40
N SER A 278 12.42 20.11 -6.35
CA SER A 278 11.82 21.44 -6.25
C SER A 278 12.87 22.56 -6.35
N ALA A 279 14.02 22.41 -5.68
CA ALA A 279 15.10 23.40 -5.75
C ALA A 279 15.71 23.50 -7.15
N THR A 280 15.90 22.38 -7.86
CA THR A 280 16.46 22.38 -9.21
C THR A 280 15.46 22.94 -10.22
N ARG A 281 14.18 22.57 -10.08
CA ARG A 281 13.10 23.02 -10.95
C ARG A 281 12.78 24.50 -10.73
N GLY A 282 12.70 24.93 -9.47
CA GLY A 282 12.47 26.32 -9.07
C GLY A 282 13.53 27.28 -9.62
N LYS A 283 14.80 26.88 -9.64
CA LYS A 283 15.89 27.66 -10.27
C LYS A 283 15.67 27.94 -11.77
N LEU A 284 14.91 27.09 -12.47
CA LEU A 284 14.62 27.25 -13.89
C LEU A 284 13.31 28.02 -14.13
N ILE A 285 12.28 27.76 -13.31
CA ILE A 285 10.93 28.31 -13.54
C ILE A 285 10.73 29.66 -12.89
N ILE A 286 11.13 29.85 -11.64
CA ILE A 286 10.87 31.09 -10.88
C ILE A 286 11.40 32.33 -11.61
N PRO A 287 12.60 32.32 -12.24
CA PRO A 287 13.06 33.46 -13.04
C PRO A 287 12.17 33.78 -14.25
N LEU A 288 11.64 32.75 -14.92
CA LEU A 288 10.73 32.92 -16.08
C LEU A 288 9.38 33.48 -15.63
N VAL A 289 8.87 32.98 -14.51
CA VAL A 289 7.66 33.47 -13.86
C VAL A 289 7.84 34.94 -13.49
N ARG A 290 8.92 35.30 -12.79
CA ARG A 290 9.21 36.69 -12.41
C ARG A 290 9.32 37.62 -13.63
N LYS A 291 9.98 37.19 -14.71
CA LYS A 291 10.07 37.97 -15.95
C LYS A 291 8.68 38.21 -16.56
N ARG A 292 7.88 37.16 -16.72
CA ARG A 292 6.53 37.26 -17.29
C ARG A 292 5.57 38.08 -16.44
N LEU A 293 5.63 37.97 -15.11
CA LEU A 293 4.82 38.81 -14.24
C LEU A 293 5.23 40.28 -14.30
N ASN A 294 6.51 40.59 -14.44
CA ASN A 294 6.97 41.97 -14.68
C ASN A 294 6.41 42.51 -16.01
N ASP A 295 6.41 41.72 -17.08
CA ASP A 295 5.82 42.12 -18.36
C ASP A 295 4.32 42.41 -18.22
N ILE A 296 3.58 41.53 -17.53
CA ILE A 296 2.15 41.71 -17.24
C ILE A 296 1.94 42.92 -16.31
N ALA A 297 2.82 43.18 -15.36
CA ALA A 297 2.69 44.32 -14.45
C ALA A 297 2.87 45.66 -15.17
N ASN A 298 3.75 45.70 -16.19
CA ASN A 298 4.08 46.90 -16.94
C ASN A 298 3.20 47.12 -18.18
N ALA A 299 2.40 46.12 -18.58
CA ALA A 299 1.56 46.23 -19.77
C ALA A 299 0.50 47.36 -19.61
N PRO A 300 0.18 48.11 -20.68
CA PRO A 300 -0.71 49.27 -20.61
C PRO A 300 -2.12 48.94 -20.09
N SER A 301 -2.62 47.75 -20.40
CA SER A 301 -3.96 47.26 -20.02
C SER A 301 -4.09 46.87 -18.54
N THR A 302 -2.99 46.54 -17.87
CA THR A 302 -2.95 45.94 -16.52
C THR A 302 -2.15 46.77 -15.52
N SER A 303 -1.33 47.71 -15.98
CA SER A 303 -0.47 48.54 -15.12
C SER A 303 -1.24 49.36 -14.08
N LYS A 304 -2.42 49.88 -14.44
CA LYS A 304 -3.25 50.74 -13.58
C LYS A 304 -4.49 50.06 -13.01
N ASP A 305 -4.87 48.91 -13.53
CA ASP A 305 -6.06 48.18 -13.10
C ASP A 305 -5.68 46.93 -12.31
N LEU A 306 -5.96 46.97 -11.01
CA LEU A 306 -5.73 45.87 -10.07
C LEU A 306 -6.47 44.59 -10.50
N VAL A 307 -7.73 44.71 -10.94
CA VAL A 307 -8.56 43.54 -11.23
C VAL A 307 -8.13 42.87 -12.54
N ALA A 308 -7.85 43.68 -13.58
CA ALA A 308 -7.30 43.16 -14.83
C ALA A 308 -5.91 42.52 -14.65
N PHE A 309 -5.05 43.15 -13.83
CA PHE A 309 -3.76 42.58 -13.46
C PHE A 309 -3.94 41.23 -12.76
N ALA A 310 -4.72 41.17 -11.67
CA ALA A 310 -4.94 39.95 -10.90
C ALA A 310 -5.54 38.83 -11.75
N ARG A 311 -6.52 39.13 -12.61
CA ARG A 311 -7.11 38.14 -13.52
C ARG A 311 -6.06 37.50 -14.42
N THR A 312 -5.20 38.32 -15.02
CA THR A 312 -4.21 37.88 -16.00
C THR A 312 -3.05 37.14 -15.32
N SER A 313 -2.52 37.68 -14.22
CA SER A 313 -1.39 37.09 -13.50
C SER A 313 -1.76 35.79 -12.80
N ILE A 314 -2.93 35.70 -12.16
CA ILE A 314 -3.41 34.48 -11.51
C ILE A 314 -3.70 33.39 -12.55
N SER A 315 -4.33 33.74 -13.68
CA SER A 315 -4.57 32.76 -14.75
C SER A 315 -3.28 32.19 -15.32
N TYR A 316 -2.24 33.02 -15.45
CA TYR A 316 -0.91 32.58 -15.91
C TYR A 316 -0.24 31.65 -14.89
N ILE A 317 -0.20 32.05 -13.60
CA ILE A 317 0.37 31.23 -12.53
C ILE A 317 -0.37 29.91 -12.38
N ARG A 318 -1.71 29.91 -12.45
CA ARG A 318 -2.52 28.69 -12.40
C ARG A 318 -2.13 27.70 -13.50
N GLY A 319 -1.88 28.18 -14.73
CA GLY A 319 -1.39 27.33 -15.81
C GLY A 319 -0.07 26.66 -15.47
N ILE A 320 0.88 27.40 -14.90
CA ILE A 320 2.18 26.85 -14.49
C ILE A 320 2.02 25.87 -13.33
N CYS A 321 1.19 26.17 -12.34
CA CYS A 321 0.93 25.26 -11.22
C CYS A 321 0.30 23.94 -11.68
N LEU A 322 -0.59 23.98 -12.68
CA LEU A 322 -1.16 22.77 -13.29
C LEU A 322 -0.08 21.97 -14.04
N ASP A 323 0.71 22.61 -14.88
CA ASP A 323 1.78 21.95 -15.63
C ASP A 323 2.84 21.32 -14.69
N GLU A 324 3.16 21.98 -13.57
CA GLU A 324 4.09 21.48 -12.57
C GLU A 324 3.48 20.39 -11.69
N PHE A 325 2.18 20.45 -11.38
CA PHE A 325 1.45 19.36 -10.73
C PHE A 325 1.50 18.08 -11.58
N ASP A 326 1.23 18.21 -12.89
CA ASP A 326 1.30 17.10 -13.84
C ASP A 326 2.73 16.53 -13.97
N LEU A 327 3.74 17.41 -13.97
CA LEU A 327 5.13 16.98 -14.02
C LEU A 327 5.56 16.29 -12.72
N TRP A 328 5.14 16.81 -11.57
CA TRP A 328 5.40 16.20 -10.27
C TRP A 328 4.85 14.78 -10.22
N GLY A 329 3.61 14.58 -10.66
CA GLY A 329 2.98 13.26 -10.74
C GLY A 329 3.71 12.26 -11.66
N GLN A 330 4.53 12.74 -12.60
CA GLN A 330 5.37 11.86 -13.44
C GLN A 330 6.67 11.43 -12.76
N TRP A 331 7.13 12.16 -11.75
CA TRP A 331 8.36 11.88 -11.01
C TRP A 331 8.13 11.20 -9.67
N PHE A 332 6.99 11.47 -9.01
CA PHE A 332 6.70 11.01 -7.66
C PHE A 332 5.31 10.41 -7.52
N HIS A 333 5.08 9.69 -6.43
CA HIS A 333 3.75 9.31 -5.98
C HIS A 333 3.37 10.12 -4.73
N GLY A 334 2.17 10.69 -4.73
CA GLY A 334 1.71 11.56 -3.67
C GLY A 334 2.13 13.02 -3.83
N GLN A 335 1.64 13.85 -2.91
CA GLN A 335 1.75 15.32 -2.97
C GLN A 335 2.65 15.89 -1.86
N GLN A 336 3.42 15.04 -1.16
CA GLN A 336 4.31 15.49 -0.08
C GLN A 336 5.40 16.43 -0.61
N GLY A 337 5.50 17.64 -0.07
CA GLY A 337 6.44 18.67 -0.52
C GLY A 337 6.07 19.37 -1.84
N LEU A 338 4.96 19.00 -2.49
CA LEU A 338 4.49 19.64 -3.72
C LEU A 338 3.96 21.05 -3.44
N TYR A 339 3.10 21.22 -2.43
CA TYR A 339 2.51 22.52 -2.14
C TYR A 339 3.53 23.55 -1.67
N ASP A 340 4.56 23.15 -0.92
CA ASP A 340 5.69 24.02 -0.56
C ASP A 340 6.42 24.52 -1.82
N PHE A 341 6.59 23.66 -2.83
CA PHE A 341 7.15 24.05 -4.12
C PHE A 341 6.21 25.00 -4.88
N LEU A 342 4.92 24.68 -4.97
CA LEU A 342 3.95 25.52 -5.68
C LEU A 342 3.78 26.89 -5.00
N GLU A 343 3.88 26.97 -3.68
CA GLU A 343 3.90 28.23 -2.94
C GLU A 343 5.11 29.08 -3.34
N SER A 344 6.30 28.48 -3.45
CA SER A 344 7.50 29.18 -3.96
C SER A 344 7.34 29.69 -5.41
N VAL A 345 6.56 28.99 -6.24
CA VAL A 345 6.20 29.43 -7.61
C VAL A 345 5.22 30.60 -7.56
N CYS A 346 4.38 30.67 -6.53
CA CYS A 346 3.42 31.76 -6.32
C CYS A 346 4.03 33.00 -5.64
N GLU A 347 5.19 32.92 -4.98
CA GLU A 347 5.84 34.08 -4.34
C GLU A 347 5.93 35.33 -5.23
N PRO A 348 6.40 35.25 -6.50
CA PRO A 348 6.46 36.42 -7.38
C PRO A 348 5.08 37.05 -7.66
N LEU A 349 4.00 36.26 -7.61
CA LEU A 349 2.64 36.79 -7.73
C LEU A 349 2.29 37.64 -6.52
N TYR A 350 2.58 37.17 -5.30
CA TYR A 350 2.32 37.93 -4.08
C TYR A 350 3.13 39.21 -4.02
N ASP A 351 4.39 39.18 -4.45
CA ASP A 351 5.26 40.36 -4.53
C ASP A 351 4.66 41.50 -5.37
N HIS A 352 3.95 41.18 -6.45
CA HIS A 352 3.28 42.18 -7.28
C HIS A 352 1.86 42.52 -6.82
N LEU A 353 1.12 41.53 -6.31
CA LEU A 353 -0.28 41.71 -5.96
C LEU A 353 -0.44 42.47 -4.64
N ARG A 354 0.36 42.12 -3.62
CA ARG A 354 0.25 42.71 -2.27
C ARG A 354 0.46 44.23 -2.26
N PRO A 355 1.49 44.82 -2.90
CA PRO A 355 1.62 46.27 -2.96
C PRO A 355 0.43 46.94 -3.66
N ARG A 356 -0.10 46.33 -4.72
CA ARG A 356 -1.25 46.90 -5.46
C ARG A 356 -2.54 46.86 -4.62
N ILE A 357 -2.76 45.79 -3.87
CA ILE A 357 -3.87 45.70 -2.90
C ILE A 357 -3.72 46.79 -1.84
N ILE A 358 -2.55 46.90 -1.21
CA ILE A 358 -2.30 47.89 -0.15
C ILE A 358 -2.52 49.32 -0.65
N HIS A 359 -2.08 49.67 -1.86
CA HIS A 359 -2.23 51.03 -2.37
C HIS A 359 -3.61 51.33 -2.96
N GLU A 360 -4.46 50.32 -3.18
CA GLU A 360 -5.80 50.52 -3.73
C GLU A 360 -6.66 51.39 -2.80
N THR A 361 -7.32 52.38 -3.41
CA THR A 361 -8.21 53.34 -2.74
C THR A 361 -9.66 53.07 -3.07
N GLN A 362 -9.93 52.47 -4.23
CA GLN A 362 -11.27 52.26 -4.74
C GLN A 362 -11.86 50.99 -4.11
N LEU A 363 -12.81 51.18 -3.19
CA LEU A 363 -13.54 50.09 -2.54
C LEU A 363 -14.17 49.12 -3.57
N VAL A 364 -14.71 49.66 -4.67
CA VAL A 364 -15.35 48.87 -5.73
C VAL A 364 -14.38 47.88 -6.37
N LYS A 365 -13.12 48.28 -6.61
CA LYS A 365 -12.08 47.40 -7.17
C LYS A 365 -11.67 46.30 -6.19
N LEU A 366 -11.60 46.61 -4.90
CA LEU A 366 -11.35 45.61 -3.86
C LEU A 366 -12.50 44.59 -3.77
N CYS A 367 -13.76 45.04 -3.84
CA CYS A 367 -14.91 44.14 -3.91
C CYS A 367 -14.87 43.23 -5.15
N GLN A 368 -14.54 43.80 -6.32
CA GLN A 368 -14.40 43.05 -7.57
C GLN A 368 -13.26 42.03 -7.48
N LEU A 369 -12.13 42.38 -6.86
CA LEU A 369 -11.03 41.46 -6.63
C LEU A 369 -11.44 40.30 -5.71
N CYS A 370 -12.05 40.59 -4.55
CA CYS A 370 -12.54 39.53 -3.66
C CYS A 370 -13.57 38.62 -4.35
N THR A 371 -14.49 39.20 -5.12
CA THR A 371 -15.47 38.42 -5.89
C THR A 371 -14.77 37.54 -6.94
N LEU A 372 -13.78 38.08 -7.66
CA LEU A 372 -13.02 37.31 -8.63
C LEU A 372 -12.30 36.14 -7.98
N LEU A 373 -11.63 36.37 -6.84
CA LEU A 373 -10.89 35.34 -6.13
C LEU A 373 -11.83 34.25 -5.59
N GLN A 374 -12.92 34.66 -4.94
CA GLN A 374 -13.92 33.74 -4.41
C GLN A 374 -14.58 32.93 -5.52
N THR A 375 -15.24 33.59 -6.48
CA THR A 375 -16.06 32.92 -7.51
C THR A 375 -15.26 32.07 -8.49
N ARG A 376 -13.99 32.40 -8.78
CA ARG A 376 -13.20 31.65 -9.78
C ARG A 376 -12.30 30.57 -9.18
N TYR A 377 -11.98 30.66 -7.89
CA TYR A 377 -10.92 29.84 -7.29
C TYR A 377 -11.24 29.25 -5.92
N LEU A 378 -12.37 29.60 -5.28
CA LEU A 378 -12.76 29.06 -3.96
C LEU A 378 -14.22 28.59 -3.88
N MET A 379 -15.09 29.01 -4.81
CA MET A 379 -16.46 28.52 -4.85
C MET A 379 -16.51 27.18 -5.57
N ASP A 380 -16.29 26.11 -4.82
CA ASP A 380 -17.09 24.90 -4.95
C ASP A 380 -17.12 24.04 -3.65
N PRO A 381 -17.72 24.53 -2.55
CA PRO A 381 -17.90 23.72 -1.34
C PRO A 381 -19.04 22.68 -1.45
N GLU A 382 -19.76 22.63 -2.58
CA GLU A 382 -20.84 21.66 -2.83
C GLU A 382 -20.38 20.48 -3.72
N GLU A 383 -19.33 20.63 -4.54
CA GLU A 383 -18.64 19.52 -5.23
C GLU A 383 -17.48 18.89 -4.43
N GLU A 384 -17.06 19.47 -3.30
CA GLU A 384 -16.13 18.80 -2.37
C GLU A 384 -16.81 17.60 -1.72
N GLY A 385 -16.81 16.46 -2.42
CA GLY A 385 -16.99 15.15 -1.78
C GLY A 385 -16.05 15.04 -0.59
N GLU A 386 -16.43 14.26 0.43
CA GLU A 386 -15.79 14.15 1.77
C GLU A 386 -14.26 13.94 1.80
N TYR A 387 -13.60 13.80 0.65
CA TYR A 387 -12.15 13.74 0.50
C TYR A 387 -11.68 14.55 -0.72
N PRO A 388 -10.73 15.48 -0.58
CA PRO A 388 -10.13 16.17 -1.71
C PRO A 388 -9.50 15.14 -2.66
N ASN A 389 -9.84 15.21 -3.95
CA ASN A 389 -9.31 14.30 -4.96
C ASN A 389 -7.78 14.41 -5.02
N PRO A 390 -7.00 13.37 -4.65
CA PRO A 390 -5.53 13.44 -4.67
C PRO A 390 -4.94 13.54 -6.08
N ASN A 391 -5.77 13.44 -7.11
CA ASN A 391 -5.38 13.56 -8.52
C ASN A 391 -5.66 14.97 -9.08
N GLN A 392 -6.17 15.90 -8.27
CA GLN A 392 -6.48 17.25 -8.70
C GLN A 392 -5.67 18.27 -7.90
N LEU A 393 -5.23 19.33 -8.58
CA LEU A 393 -4.58 20.48 -7.95
C LEU A 393 -5.64 21.29 -7.18
N ASP A 394 -5.48 21.38 -5.86
CA ASP A 394 -6.22 22.34 -5.06
C ASP A 394 -5.54 23.72 -5.11
N PHE A 395 -5.92 24.51 -6.11
CA PHE A 395 -5.39 25.87 -6.29
C PHE A 395 -5.96 26.86 -5.26
N SER A 396 -7.02 26.49 -4.55
CA SER A 396 -7.70 27.34 -3.55
C SER A 396 -6.76 27.62 -2.39
N THR A 397 -6.07 26.59 -1.89
CA THR A 397 -5.07 26.68 -0.83
C THR A 397 -3.93 27.64 -1.19
N LEU A 398 -3.52 27.68 -2.47
CA LEU A 398 -2.48 28.60 -2.92
C LEU A 398 -3.00 30.04 -2.95
N ILE A 399 -4.22 30.31 -3.43
CA ILE A 399 -4.72 31.69 -3.59
C ILE A 399 -5.27 32.31 -2.30
N GLN A 400 -5.59 31.50 -1.30
CA GLN A 400 -6.16 31.93 -0.02
C GLN A 400 -5.42 33.14 0.61
N PRO A 401 -4.08 33.20 0.70
CA PRO A 401 -3.38 34.35 1.29
C PRO A 401 -3.64 35.67 0.54
N ALA A 402 -3.78 35.62 -0.79
CA ALA A 402 -4.09 36.81 -1.60
C ALA A 402 -5.52 37.30 -1.36
N LEU A 403 -6.47 36.39 -1.12
CA LEU A 403 -7.83 36.76 -0.75
C LEU A 403 -7.87 37.42 0.63
N GLU A 404 -7.17 36.87 1.61
CA GLU A 404 -7.10 37.42 2.97
C GLU A 404 -6.50 38.83 2.99
N ASP A 405 -5.44 39.07 2.20
CA ASP A 405 -4.86 40.41 2.02
C ASP A 405 -5.89 41.39 1.42
N ALA A 406 -6.65 40.96 0.40
CA ALA A 406 -7.69 41.79 -0.23
C ALA A 406 -8.87 42.08 0.71
N GLN A 407 -9.33 41.08 1.47
CA GLN A 407 -10.41 41.22 2.46
C GLN A 407 -9.99 42.13 3.62
N THR A 408 -8.78 41.96 4.15
CA THR A 408 -8.25 42.82 5.23
C THR A 408 -8.19 44.27 4.77
N ARG A 409 -7.73 44.51 3.54
CA ARG A 409 -7.71 45.86 2.96
C ARG A 409 -9.10 46.42 2.74
N LEU A 410 -10.04 45.60 2.27
CA LEU A 410 -11.44 45.99 2.08
C LEU A 410 -12.07 46.44 3.40
N VAL A 411 -11.89 45.67 4.48
CA VAL A 411 -12.38 46.01 5.82
C VAL A 411 -11.78 47.32 6.31
N PHE A 412 -10.46 47.51 6.15
CA PHE A 412 -9.81 48.75 6.55
C PHE A 412 -10.37 49.98 5.81
N ARG A 413 -10.60 49.87 4.49
CA ARG A 413 -11.20 50.94 3.69
C ARG A 413 -12.65 51.20 4.08
N ALA A 414 -13.42 50.16 4.35
CA ALA A 414 -14.79 50.28 4.83
C ALA A 414 -14.88 51.01 6.18
N GLN A 415 -14.00 50.68 7.11
CA GLN A 415 -13.90 51.36 8.41
C GLN A 415 -13.51 52.83 8.26
N ALA A 416 -12.62 53.15 7.32
CA ALA A 416 -12.25 54.55 7.02
C ALA A 416 -13.46 55.33 6.48
N ILE A 417 -14.22 54.77 5.53
CA ILE A 417 -15.46 55.38 5.03
C ILE A 417 -16.46 55.55 6.17
N LEU A 418 -16.65 54.55 7.03
CA LEU A 418 -17.57 54.66 8.16
C LEU A 418 -17.17 55.78 9.14
N ARG A 419 -15.88 55.91 9.43
CA ARG A 419 -15.38 56.95 10.34
C ARG A 419 -15.49 58.36 9.73
N ASP A 420 -15.04 58.54 8.50
CA ASP A 420 -14.90 59.88 7.92
C ASP A 420 -16.18 60.38 7.26
N ASP A 421 -16.96 59.49 6.62
CA ASP A 421 -18.17 59.84 5.87
C ASP A 421 -19.49 59.62 6.63
N ILE A 422 -19.50 58.86 7.73
CA ILE A 422 -20.70 58.59 8.54
C ILE A 422 -20.55 59.20 9.94
N GLU A 423 -19.52 58.82 10.69
CA GLU A 423 -19.33 59.26 12.09
C GLU A 423 -18.92 60.73 12.19
N LYS A 424 -17.95 61.17 11.37
CA LYS A 424 -17.47 62.57 11.34
C LYS A 424 -18.19 63.46 10.34
N PHE A 425 -19.30 62.99 9.77
CA PHE A 425 -20.04 63.75 8.76
C PHE A 425 -20.56 65.06 9.34
N LYS A 426 -20.16 66.19 8.76
CA LYS A 426 -20.67 67.52 9.10
C LYS A 426 -21.80 67.90 8.13
N PRO A 427 -23.05 68.00 8.60
CA PRO A 427 -24.19 68.30 7.73
C PRO A 427 -24.05 69.70 7.13
N LYS A 428 -24.25 69.84 5.82
CA LYS A 428 -24.39 71.16 5.18
C LYS A 428 -25.86 71.63 5.31
N PRO A 429 -26.13 72.94 5.25
CA PRO A 429 -27.51 73.44 5.26
C PRO A 429 -28.39 72.86 4.14
N GLU A 430 -27.79 72.50 3.00
CA GLU A 430 -28.45 71.79 1.88
C GLU A 430 -28.83 70.32 2.20
N ASP A 431 -28.13 69.68 3.13
CA ASP A 431 -28.41 68.31 3.58
C ASP A 431 -29.53 68.24 4.63
N LEU A 432 -29.84 69.38 5.26
CA LEU A 432 -30.88 69.55 6.28
C LEU A 432 -32.21 70.05 5.69
N ASP A 433 -32.24 70.46 4.42
CA ASP A 433 -33.44 70.92 3.70
C ASP A 433 -34.33 69.74 3.25
N TYR A 434 -34.80 68.97 4.24
CA TYR A 434 -35.79 67.91 4.07
C TYR A 434 -37.16 68.39 3.54
N PRO A 435 -37.65 69.61 3.84
CA PRO A 435 -38.91 70.11 3.28
C PRO A 435 -38.91 70.26 1.75
N ALA A 436 -37.79 70.67 1.15
CA ALA A 436 -37.67 70.79 -0.30
C ALA A 436 -37.29 69.47 -0.99
N ARG A 437 -36.49 68.60 -0.36
CA ARG A 437 -36.10 67.29 -0.91
C ARG A 437 -37.27 66.33 -1.06
N ASN A 438 -38.18 66.24 -0.07
CA ASN A 438 -39.37 65.38 -0.19
C ASN A 438 -40.34 65.83 -1.29
N ARG A 439 -40.41 67.14 -1.58
CA ARG A 439 -41.23 67.67 -2.69
C ARG A 439 -40.67 67.34 -4.07
N ARG A 440 -39.33 67.29 -4.22
CA ARG A 440 -38.68 66.95 -5.50
C ARG A 440 -38.82 65.47 -5.86
N VAL A 441 -38.83 64.57 -4.88
CA VAL A 441 -39.09 63.13 -5.10
C VAL A 441 -40.56 62.87 -5.48
N SER A 442 -41.47 63.78 -5.11
CA SER A 442 -42.92 63.65 -5.36
C SER A 442 -43.41 64.23 -6.69
N LEU A 443 -42.53 64.83 -7.51
CA LEU A 443 -42.92 65.44 -8.79
C LEU A 443 -42.10 64.84 -9.95
N PRO A 444 -42.58 63.76 -10.59
CA PRO A 444 -42.18 63.49 -11.97
C PRO A 444 -42.74 64.63 -12.83
N ALA A 445 -41.93 65.14 -13.75
CA ALA A 445 -42.27 66.24 -14.65
C ALA A 445 -43.63 66.02 -15.36
N ALA A 446 -44.61 66.88 -15.07
CA ALA A 446 -45.84 66.98 -15.83
C ALA A 446 -45.70 68.14 -16.83
N ASP A 447 -45.50 67.79 -18.10
CA ASP A 447 -45.53 68.74 -19.22
C ASP A 447 -46.93 69.36 -19.37
N THR A 448 -46.95 70.69 -19.43
CA THR A 448 -48.12 71.54 -19.64
C THR A 448 -48.64 71.49 -21.09
N LYS A 449 -49.94 71.16 -21.26
CA LYS A 449 -50.90 71.77 -22.22
C LYS A 449 -52.34 71.35 -21.80
N GLY A 450 -53.19 72.32 -21.42
CA GLY A 450 -54.54 72.13 -20.81
C GLY A 450 -55.69 71.88 -21.80
N PRO A 451 -56.98 72.22 -21.50
CA PRO A 451 -57.58 72.65 -20.23
C PRO A 451 -58.94 71.98 -19.83
N ALA A 452 -59.28 72.09 -18.53
CA ALA A 452 -60.59 72.15 -17.84
C ALA A 452 -61.79 71.26 -18.22
N THR A 453 -62.37 70.54 -17.24
CA THR A 453 -63.75 70.76 -16.72
C THR A 453 -64.05 70.00 -15.40
N SER A 454 -64.57 70.76 -14.43
CA SER A 454 -65.63 70.50 -13.42
C SER A 454 -65.84 69.11 -12.78
N GLY A 455 -65.87 69.05 -11.44
CA GLY A 455 -66.65 68.03 -10.72
C GLY A 455 -66.25 67.64 -9.28
N ARG A 456 -66.61 68.48 -8.30
CA ARG A 456 -67.23 68.12 -6.99
C ARG A 456 -66.58 67.10 -6.01
N LYS A 457 -66.51 67.59 -4.76
CA LYS A 457 -66.60 66.93 -3.43
C LYS A 457 -65.30 66.49 -2.73
N GLN A 458 -65.10 67.14 -1.59
CA GLN A 458 -64.21 66.77 -0.48
C GLN A 458 -64.58 65.41 0.11
N SER A 459 -63.56 64.59 0.38
CA SER A 459 -63.57 63.65 1.49
C SER A 459 -62.17 63.57 2.10
N HIS A 460 -62.13 63.86 3.40
CA HIS A 460 -61.03 63.81 4.34
C HIS A 460 -60.44 62.39 4.42
N ILE A 461 -59.12 62.22 4.24
CA ILE A 461 -58.37 61.01 4.63
C ILE A 461 -56.98 61.43 5.15
N ASP A 462 -56.63 60.89 6.31
CA ASP A 462 -55.41 61.08 7.11
C ASP A 462 -54.07 60.88 6.36
N PRO A 463 -52.97 61.49 6.83
CA PRO A 463 -51.66 61.34 6.19
C PRO A 463 -50.99 60.04 6.67
N THR A 464 -51.23 58.94 5.98
CA THR A 464 -50.30 57.79 6.04
C THR A 464 -49.32 57.89 4.89
N SER A 465 -48.10 58.33 5.21
CA SER A 465 -46.94 58.27 4.32
C SER A 465 -46.69 56.80 3.93
N PRO A 466 -46.70 56.42 2.64
CA PRO A 466 -46.22 55.10 2.25
C PRO A 466 -44.68 55.11 2.25
N LEU A 467 -44.07 54.23 3.04
CA LEU A 467 -42.66 53.87 2.83
C LEU A 467 -42.56 53.17 1.46
N PRO A 468 -41.51 53.44 0.65
CA PRO A 468 -41.27 52.63 -0.55
C PRO A 468 -40.81 51.23 -0.13
N ASN A 469 -41.47 50.20 -0.68
CA ASN A 469 -41.11 48.80 -0.50
C ASN A 469 -39.64 48.56 -0.88
N LEU A 470 -38.85 48.00 0.05
CA LEU A 470 -37.58 47.36 -0.27
C LEU A 470 -37.87 46.08 -1.07
N PRO A 471 -37.24 45.84 -2.24
CA PRO A 471 -37.52 44.63 -3.00
C PRO A 471 -36.85 43.42 -2.35
N MET A 472 -37.63 42.35 -2.19
CA MET A 472 -37.14 40.99 -1.95
C MET A 472 -36.26 40.54 -3.11
N ILE A 473 -35.10 39.95 -2.79
CA ILE A 473 -34.25 39.26 -3.75
C ILE A 473 -34.77 37.83 -3.86
N VAL A 474 -35.32 37.48 -5.02
CA VAL A 474 -35.59 36.09 -5.42
C VAL A 474 -34.38 35.62 -6.22
N ASP A 475 -33.84 34.45 -5.87
CA ASP A 475 -32.85 33.75 -6.69
C ASP A 475 -33.53 33.24 -7.96
N GLU A 476 -33.03 33.65 -9.12
CA GLU A 476 -33.35 33.00 -10.40
C GLU A 476 -32.07 32.52 -11.08
N GLU A 477 -32.20 31.32 -11.62
CA GLU A 477 -31.18 30.43 -12.15
C GLU A 477 -30.54 30.92 -13.46
N LEU A 478 -29.38 30.34 -13.68
CA LEU A 478 -28.40 30.52 -14.75
C LEU A 478 -28.96 30.12 -16.13
N ASP A 479 -28.90 31.01 -17.15
CA ASP A 479 -28.41 30.58 -18.47
C ASP A 479 -28.09 31.70 -19.49
N SER A 480 -27.09 31.41 -20.32
CA SER A 480 -26.65 32.04 -21.58
C SER A 480 -25.66 33.24 -21.59
N PRO A 481 -24.72 33.27 -22.57
CA PRO A 481 -23.49 34.04 -22.51
C PRO A 481 -23.55 35.30 -23.39
N GLY A 482 -23.47 36.47 -22.77
CA GLY A 482 -23.39 37.75 -23.48
C GLY A 482 -22.76 38.80 -22.59
N GLU A 483 -21.70 39.40 -23.07
CA GLU A 483 -20.87 40.43 -22.43
C GLU A 483 -21.69 41.56 -21.77
N LYS A 484 -22.00 41.41 -20.47
CA LYS A 484 -22.25 42.52 -19.54
C LYS A 484 -21.73 42.09 -18.18
N GLY A 485 -20.69 42.77 -17.69
CA GLY A 485 -20.12 42.52 -16.36
C GLY A 485 -21.20 42.54 -15.29
N PRO A 486 -21.53 41.44 -14.59
CA PRO A 486 -22.77 41.40 -13.82
C PRO A 486 -22.55 41.44 -12.30
N ARG A 487 -23.58 42.00 -11.66
CA ARG A 487 -24.08 41.76 -10.28
C ARG A 487 -23.99 42.91 -9.27
N TRP A 488 -23.25 43.99 -9.53
CA TRP A 488 -23.12 45.03 -8.50
C TRP A 488 -23.25 46.49 -8.93
N ASP A 489 -23.41 46.83 -10.22
CA ASP A 489 -23.87 48.16 -10.62
C ASP A 489 -25.37 48.31 -10.31
N PHE A 490 -25.68 48.28 -9.02
CA PHE A 490 -26.92 48.78 -8.48
C PHE A 490 -26.88 50.29 -8.66
N ASP A 491 -27.78 50.81 -9.48
CA ASP A 491 -27.92 52.23 -9.81
C ASP A 491 -28.50 52.99 -8.59
N SER A 492 -27.71 53.00 -7.51
CA SER A 492 -27.99 53.59 -6.19
C SER A 492 -28.19 55.12 -6.23
N ARG A 493 -28.13 55.73 -7.42
CA ARG A 493 -28.32 57.17 -7.58
C ARG A 493 -29.78 57.58 -7.64
N SER A 494 -30.62 56.81 -8.32
CA SER A 494 -32.04 57.11 -8.50
C SER A 494 -32.91 56.63 -7.32
N VAL A 495 -32.59 55.47 -6.73
CA VAL A 495 -33.40 54.86 -5.64
C VAL A 495 -33.24 55.60 -4.30
N PHE A 496 -32.08 56.22 -4.07
CA PHE A 496 -31.77 56.94 -2.82
C PHE A 496 -31.79 58.46 -3.01
N GLU A 497 -32.42 58.95 -4.08
CA GLU A 497 -32.63 60.37 -4.30
C GLU A 497 -33.64 60.87 -3.25
N GLY A 498 -33.20 61.77 -2.35
CA GLY A 498 -33.99 62.24 -1.21
C GLY A 498 -33.57 61.73 0.17
N TRP A 499 -32.81 60.62 0.26
CA TRP A 499 -32.38 60.06 1.56
C TRP A 499 -31.23 60.86 2.18
N TYR A 500 -31.10 60.80 3.51
CA TYR A 500 -29.99 61.47 4.20
C TYR A 500 -28.64 60.91 3.71
N PRO A 501 -27.63 61.76 3.44
CA PRO A 501 -26.37 61.33 2.82
C PRO A 501 -25.66 60.19 3.56
N THR A 502 -25.66 60.19 4.90
CA THR A 502 -24.98 59.15 5.68
C THR A 502 -25.73 57.81 5.62
N LEU A 503 -27.06 57.81 5.62
CA LEU A 503 -27.88 56.60 5.50
C LEU A 503 -27.67 55.93 4.14
N ARG A 504 -27.67 56.73 3.07
CA ARG A 504 -27.39 56.25 1.71
C ARG A 504 -26.01 55.60 1.61
N LYS A 505 -24.98 56.25 2.16
CA LYS A 505 -23.61 55.69 2.18
C LYS A 505 -23.51 54.42 3.02
N ALA A 506 -24.20 54.33 4.16
CA ALA A 506 -24.22 53.15 5.00
C ALA A 506 -24.84 51.93 4.31
N VAL A 507 -26.01 52.09 3.68
CA VAL A 507 -26.70 51.02 2.94
C VAL A 507 -25.87 50.59 1.72
N TRP A 508 -25.28 51.54 0.99
CA TRP A 508 -24.38 51.25 -0.11
C TRP A 508 -23.16 50.42 0.34
N LEU A 509 -22.52 50.81 1.45
CA LEU A 509 -21.37 50.11 2.02
C LEU A 509 -21.73 48.69 2.46
N LEU A 510 -22.87 48.54 3.15
CA LEU A 510 -23.34 47.24 3.64
C LEU A 510 -23.66 46.29 2.48
N SER A 511 -24.35 46.79 1.44
CA SER A 511 -24.71 45.96 0.28
C SER A 511 -23.48 45.34 -0.39
N ARG A 512 -22.35 46.04 -0.45
CA ARG A 512 -21.12 45.60 -1.13
C ARG A 512 -20.22 44.68 -0.29
N ILE A 513 -20.27 44.78 1.03
CA ILE A 513 -19.32 44.09 1.93
C ILE A 513 -19.93 42.82 2.53
N TYR A 514 -21.25 42.80 2.75
CA TYR A 514 -21.94 41.74 3.48
C TYR A 514 -21.67 40.33 2.94
N ARG A 515 -21.64 40.13 1.61
CA ARG A 515 -21.38 38.81 1.00
C ARG A 515 -19.89 38.44 0.95
N LEU A 516 -19.00 39.43 0.91
CA LEU A 516 -17.57 39.22 0.67
C LEU A 516 -16.77 38.95 1.96
N VAL A 517 -17.29 39.37 3.10
CA VAL A 517 -16.65 39.21 4.43
C VAL A 517 -17.25 38.06 5.23
N ASN A 518 -18.49 37.63 4.94
CA ASN A 518 -19.14 36.53 5.68
C ASN A 518 -18.87 35.12 5.12
N SER A 519 -18.20 34.98 3.96
CA SER A 519 -17.84 33.64 3.43
C SER A 519 -16.58 33.05 4.04
N THR A 520 -15.73 33.89 4.65
CA THR A 520 -14.60 33.45 5.47
C THR A 520 -14.96 33.79 6.90
N LYS A 521 -15.12 32.79 7.78
CA LYS A 521 -15.16 33.01 9.23
C LYS A 521 -13.73 32.99 9.78
N PRO A 522 -13.01 34.11 9.92
CA PRO A 522 -11.95 34.18 10.90
C PRO A 522 -12.58 34.36 12.30
N PRO A 523 -12.11 33.63 13.33
CA PRO A 523 -12.74 33.62 14.67
C PRO A 523 -12.64 34.94 15.47
N SER A 524 -12.15 36.05 14.90
CA SER A 524 -11.78 37.25 15.68
C SER A 524 -12.62 38.52 15.45
N LEU A 525 -13.55 38.57 14.49
CA LEU A 525 -14.33 39.79 14.23
C LEU A 525 -15.85 39.60 14.38
N SER A 526 -16.30 39.41 15.62
CA SER A 526 -17.69 39.72 15.97
C SER A 526 -17.86 41.24 16.02
N ILE A 527 -18.47 41.82 14.98
CA ILE A 527 -18.96 43.20 15.02
C ILE A 527 -20.11 43.24 16.02
N LYS A 528 -19.81 43.54 17.30
CA LYS A 528 -20.83 43.88 18.29
C LYS A 528 -21.36 45.29 17.97
N PRO A 529 -22.67 45.48 17.74
CA PRO A 529 -23.25 46.81 17.66
C PRO A 529 -23.19 47.45 19.04
N VAL A 530 -22.38 48.50 19.21
CA VAL A 530 -22.36 49.34 20.41
C VAL A 530 -23.59 50.25 20.36
N LEU A 531 -24.72 49.76 20.88
CA LEU A 531 -25.82 50.62 21.34
C LEU A 531 -25.45 51.15 22.73
N LYS A 532 -24.91 52.36 22.77
CA LYS A 532 -24.61 53.08 24.02
C LYS A 532 -25.93 53.62 24.58
N SER A 533 -26.42 53.02 25.67
CA SER A 533 -27.56 53.51 26.44
C SER A 533 -27.25 54.89 27.08
N PRO A 534 -28.24 55.78 27.26
CA PRO A 534 -28.03 57.11 27.82
C PRO A 534 -27.72 57.08 29.33
N PRO A 535 -27.02 58.10 29.87
CA PRO A 535 -26.55 58.10 31.25
C PRO A 535 -27.68 58.36 32.26
N SER A 536 -27.68 57.62 33.36
CA SER A 536 -28.53 57.83 34.54
C SER A 536 -28.11 59.09 35.33
N PRO A 537 -29.05 59.79 35.99
CA PRO A 537 -28.78 61.05 36.69
C PRO A 537 -28.00 60.84 38.02
N PRO A 538 -27.33 61.89 38.54
CA PRO A 538 -26.38 61.77 39.64
C PRO A 538 -27.09 61.66 41.00
N GLN A 539 -26.58 60.79 41.87
CA GLN A 539 -26.91 60.76 43.30
C GLN A 539 -25.77 61.38 44.14
N PRO A 540 -26.09 62.01 45.29
CA PRO A 540 -25.20 62.93 45.98
C PRO A 540 -24.17 62.21 46.85
N THR A 541 -22.98 62.83 46.95
CA THR A 541 -21.87 62.44 47.83
C THR A 541 -22.24 62.59 49.31
N PRO A 542 -21.91 61.62 50.19
CA PRO A 542 -21.83 61.88 51.61
C PRO A 542 -20.42 62.39 51.95
N SER A 543 -20.41 63.53 52.65
CA SER A 543 -19.25 64.12 53.31
C SER A 543 -18.70 63.23 54.41
N SER A 544 -17.39 63.33 54.60
CA SER A 544 -16.58 62.89 55.74
C SER A 544 -17.31 62.80 57.10
N PHE A 545 -17.19 61.66 57.76
CA PHE A 545 -16.57 61.49 59.07
C PHE A 545 -16.06 60.06 59.23
#